data_AF-A0A7Y8WHT4-F1
#
_entry.id   AF-A0A7Y8WHT4-F1
#
_cell.length_a   1.000
_cell.length_b   1.000
_cell.length_c   1.000
_cell.angle_alpha   90.00
_cell.angle_beta   90.00
_cell.angle_gamma   90.00
#
_symmetry.space_group_name_H-M   'P 1'
#
loop_
_entity.id
_entity.type
_entity.pdbx_description
1 polymer ?
#
loop_
_entity_poly.entity_id
_entity_poly.type
_entity_poly.pdbx_seq_one_letter_code
_entity_poly.pdbx_strand_id
1 'polypeptide(L)'
;MRVTQQMISQKFIQNLHHSNKSMETLHGQISSGKKYERISDQPGEVLKGLSYRSSLSQIEQYQKNVEDGISWSSAMDGELGNVTNVLHRVRELTLQASNDTNNPSDRKNIAVEVRSLIDQVGNIANTAYGSGYLFSGTDLNTQPYQNGALQPSNTIVKEWNVGQGLSVKGNVHASSVFGFSADGKNLFETIEVVAQTLENGENPGSLLNSIDQQLDHVITQRTIVGINQNMLELASNKLEQSQLLNKKMLSTVEDTDISKAFTELSSQETLLQASLSAGGKILQQSLADFLR
;
A
#
# COMPACT_ATOMS: atom_id res chain seq x y z
N MET A 1 -46.38 -30.74 -45.14
CA MET A 1 -45.24 -31.67 -45.24
C MET A 1 -45.41 -32.79 -44.20
N ARG A 2 -45.24 -34.06 -44.56
CA ARG A 2 -45.30 -35.19 -43.61
C ARG A 2 -43.98 -35.27 -42.84
N VAL A 3 -44.05 -35.42 -41.52
CA VAL A 3 -42.87 -35.67 -40.68
C VAL A 3 -42.48 -37.14 -40.89
N THR A 4 -41.25 -37.40 -41.35
CA THR A 4 -40.75 -38.77 -41.55
C THR A 4 -40.15 -39.34 -40.26
N GLN A 5 -40.11 -40.65 -40.12
CA GLN A 5 -39.49 -41.33 -38.97
C GLN A 5 -38.02 -40.92 -38.79
N GLN A 6 -37.32 -40.70 -39.90
CA GLN A 6 -35.94 -40.20 -39.91
C GLN A 6 -35.85 -38.77 -39.33
N MET A 7 -36.81 -37.89 -39.63
CA MET A 7 -36.86 -36.55 -39.01
C MET A 7 -37.15 -36.60 -37.50
N ILE A 8 -37.98 -37.53 -37.03
CA ILE A 8 -38.28 -37.71 -35.59
C ILE A 8 -37.03 -38.19 -34.85
N SER A 9 -36.35 -39.21 -35.38
CA SER A 9 -35.11 -39.73 -34.82
C SER A 9 -34.00 -38.67 -34.81
N GLN A 10 -33.84 -37.91 -35.89
CA GLN A 10 -32.84 -36.84 -35.96
C GLN A 10 -33.11 -35.70 -34.98
N LYS A 11 -34.39 -35.29 -34.81
CA LYS A 11 -34.78 -34.33 -33.78
C LYS A 11 -34.52 -34.83 -32.36
N PHE A 12 -34.77 -36.11 -32.09
CA PHE A 12 -34.47 -36.72 -30.80
C PHE A 12 -32.97 -36.69 -30.48
N ILE A 13 -32.13 -37.11 -31.44
CA ILE A 13 -30.66 -37.07 -31.29
C ILE A 13 -30.16 -35.63 -31.09
N GLN A 14 -30.69 -34.66 -31.84
CA GLN A 14 -30.36 -33.23 -31.66
C GLN A 14 -30.72 -32.73 -30.25
N ASN A 15 -31.91 -33.09 -29.73
CA ASN A 15 -32.32 -32.72 -28.38
C ASN A 15 -31.44 -33.38 -27.31
N LEU A 16 -31.03 -34.64 -27.52
CA LEU A 16 -30.14 -35.36 -26.62
C LEU A 16 -28.76 -34.70 -26.57
N HIS A 17 -28.19 -34.34 -27.72
CA HIS A 17 -26.93 -33.58 -27.77
C HIS A 17 -27.05 -32.22 -27.07
N HIS A 18 -28.18 -31.52 -27.22
CA HIS A 18 -28.41 -30.25 -26.54
C HIS A 18 -28.49 -30.43 -25.02
N SER A 19 -29.19 -31.46 -24.53
CA SER A 19 -29.30 -31.77 -23.10
C SER A 19 -27.95 -32.17 -22.50
N ASN A 20 -27.18 -33.05 -23.16
CA ASN A 20 -25.84 -33.42 -22.71
C ASN A 20 -24.90 -32.22 -22.65
N LYS A 21 -24.95 -31.32 -23.64
CA LYS A 21 -24.16 -30.08 -23.63
C LYS A 21 -24.53 -29.17 -22.45
N SER A 22 -25.83 -29.02 -22.18
CA SER A 22 -26.30 -28.24 -21.04
C SER A 22 -25.86 -28.84 -19.70
N MET A 23 -25.92 -30.17 -19.56
CA MET A 23 -25.39 -30.88 -18.38
C MET A 23 -23.88 -30.67 -18.22
N GLU A 24 -23.10 -30.78 -19.30
CA GLU A 24 -21.65 -30.53 -19.28
C GLU A 24 -21.36 -29.11 -18.78
N THR A 25 -22.08 -28.10 -19.27
CA THR A 25 -21.91 -26.72 -18.81
C THR A 25 -22.28 -26.53 -17.35
N LEU A 26 -23.38 -27.13 -16.87
CA LEU A 26 -23.80 -27.04 -15.46
C LEU A 26 -22.82 -27.76 -14.54
N HIS A 27 -22.30 -28.91 -14.94
CA HIS A 27 -21.22 -29.60 -14.23
C HIS A 27 -19.96 -28.73 -14.14
N GLY A 28 -19.56 -28.11 -15.24
CA GLY A 28 -18.47 -27.14 -15.27
C GLY A 28 -18.71 -26.04 -14.25
N GLN A 29 -19.83 -25.31 -14.37
CA GLN A 29 -20.19 -24.20 -13.49
C GLN A 29 -20.21 -24.56 -11.99
N ILE A 30 -20.72 -25.75 -11.65
CA ILE A 30 -20.74 -26.25 -10.27
C ILE A 30 -19.32 -26.60 -9.78
N SER A 31 -18.51 -27.23 -10.64
CA SER A 31 -17.14 -27.64 -10.28
C SER A 31 -16.17 -26.47 -10.17
N SER A 32 -16.29 -25.47 -11.05
CA SER A 32 -15.43 -24.28 -11.07
C SER A 32 -15.94 -23.15 -10.18
N GLY A 33 -17.22 -23.20 -9.79
CA GLY A 33 -17.91 -22.11 -9.09
C GLY A 33 -18.14 -20.87 -9.97
N LYS A 34 -17.77 -20.93 -11.26
CA LYS A 34 -17.84 -19.81 -12.19
C LYS A 34 -19.05 -19.90 -13.10
N LYS A 35 -19.62 -18.75 -13.43
CA LYS A 35 -20.75 -18.60 -14.35
C LYS A 35 -20.37 -18.83 -15.80
N TYR A 36 -19.15 -18.43 -16.15
CA TYR A 36 -18.59 -18.58 -17.50
C TYR A 36 -17.20 -19.18 -17.39
N GLU A 37 -16.96 -20.32 -18.04
CA GLU A 37 -15.66 -20.98 -18.02
C GLU A 37 -14.79 -20.53 -19.19
N ARG A 38 -15.42 -20.22 -20.33
CA ARG A 38 -14.74 -19.82 -21.56
C ARG A 38 -15.12 -18.41 -21.95
N ILE A 39 -14.16 -17.70 -22.56
CA ILE A 39 -14.40 -16.37 -23.13
C ILE A 39 -15.49 -16.43 -24.21
N SER A 40 -15.60 -17.55 -24.93
CA SER A 40 -16.61 -17.77 -25.96
C SER A 40 -18.05 -17.80 -25.44
N ASP A 41 -18.26 -18.09 -24.15
CA ASP A 41 -19.61 -18.31 -23.59
C ASP A 41 -20.34 -16.98 -23.42
N GLN A 42 -19.65 -15.98 -22.87
CA GLN A 42 -20.11 -14.58 -22.79
C GLN A 42 -18.92 -13.62 -22.85
N PRO A 43 -18.45 -13.22 -24.06
CA PRO A 43 -17.27 -12.38 -24.20
C PRO A 43 -17.35 -11.07 -23.42
N GLY A 44 -18.53 -10.42 -23.43
CA GLY A 44 -18.73 -9.13 -22.76
C GLY A 44 -18.56 -9.21 -21.23
N GLU A 45 -19.17 -10.22 -20.60
CA GLU A 45 -19.08 -10.41 -19.15
C GLU A 45 -17.69 -10.90 -18.73
N VAL A 46 -17.09 -11.83 -19.48
CA VAL A 46 -15.73 -12.32 -19.18
C VAL A 46 -14.69 -11.20 -19.31
N LEU A 47 -14.82 -10.31 -20.29
CA LEU A 47 -13.93 -9.14 -20.42
C LEU A 47 -14.07 -8.17 -19.24
N LYS A 48 -15.28 -7.95 -18.71
CA LYS A 48 -15.49 -7.16 -17.48
C LYS A 48 -14.80 -7.84 -16.29
N GLY A 49 -14.96 -9.16 -16.15
CA GLY A 49 -14.28 -9.94 -15.10
C GLY A 49 -12.76 -9.81 -15.16
N LEU A 50 -12.16 -9.92 -16.36
CA LEU A 50 -10.73 -9.70 -16.56
C LEU A 50 -10.29 -8.29 -16.18
N SER A 51 -11.07 -7.27 -16.53
CA SER A 51 -10.83 -5.88 -16.14
C SER A 51 -10.85 -5.69 -14.61
N TYR A 52 -11.84 -6.27 -13.93
CA TYR A 52 -11.92 -6.23 -12.47
C TYR A 52 -10.75 -6.99 -11.80
N ARG A 53 -10.32 -8.13 -12.34
CA ARG A 53 -9.13 -8.86 -11.84
C ARG A 53 -7.86 -8.03 -12.01
N SER A 54 -7.68 -7.40 -13.17
CA SER A 54 -6.56 -6.48 -13.41
C SER A 54 -6.59 -5.30 -12.44
N SER A 55 -7.78 -4.72 -12.21
CA SER A 55 -7.96 -3.61 -11.27
C SER A 55 -7.65 -4.03 -9.83
N LEU A 56 -8.10 -5.22 -9.40
CA LEU A 56 -7.79 -5.78 -8.08
C LEU A 56 -6.28 -5.97 -7.89
N SER A 57 -5.59 -6.52 -8.89
CA SER A 57 -4.14 -6.69 -8.83
C SER A 57 -3.40 -5.34 -8.72
N GLN A 58 -3.87 -4.30 -9.41
CA GLN A 58 -3.34 -2.94 -9.27
C GLN A 58 -3.61 -2.36 -7.87
N ILE A 59 -4.83 -2.52 -7.36
CA ILE A 59 -5.22 -2.07 -6.02
C ILE A 59 -4.37 -2.74 -4.94
N GLU A 60 -4.13 -4.05 -5.04
CA GLU A 60 -3.27 -4.79 -4.11
C GLU A 60 -1.83 -4.27 -4.11
N GLN A 61 -1.29 -3.91 -5.29
CA GLN A 61 0.03 -3.29 -5.36
C GLN A 61 0.03 -1.88 -4.74
N TYR A 62 -1.01 -1.07 -4.98
CA TYR A 62 -1.13 0.24 -4.36
C TYR A 62 -1.29 0.16 -2.84
N GLN A 63 -2.03 -0.82 -2.32
CA GLN A 63 -2.15 -1.05 -0.88
C GLN A 63 -0.78 -1.34 -0.24
N LYS A 64 0.03 -2.21 -0.87
CA LYS A 64 1.41 -2.47 -0.41
C LYS A 64 2.26 -1.20 -0.41
N ASN A 65 2.20 -0.42 -1.50
CA ASN A 65 2.95 0.85 -1.59
C ASN A 65 2.51 1.85 -0.50
N VAL A 66 1.21 1.91 -0.19
CA VAL A 66 0.67 2.80 0.86
C VAL A 66 1.12 2.33 2.24
N GLU A 67 1.07 1.02 2.52
CA GLU A 67 1.51 0.42 3.77
C GLU A 67 3.01 0.63 4.02
N ASP A 68 3.83 0.45 2.98
CA ASP A 68 5.26 0.77 3.01
C ASP A 68 5.48 2.26 3.32
N GLY A 69 4.67 3.14 2.70
CA GLY A 69 4.69 4.57 2.96
C GLY A 69 4.31 4.95 4.38
N ILE A 70 3.26 4.33 4.94
CA ILE A 70 2.83 4.57 6.33
C ILE A 70 3.93 4.13 7.28
N SER A 71 4.51 2.96 7.05
CA SER A 71 5.58 2.40 7.88
C SER A 71 6.83 3.30 7.84
N TRP A 72 7.20 3.78 6.65
CA TRP A 72 8.29 4.75 6.48
C TRP A 72 8.02 6.06 7.21
N SER A 73 6.84 6.67 7.01
CA SER A 73 6.45 7.91 7.68
C SER A 73 6.39 7.77 9.19
N SER A 74 5.93 6.63 9.71
CA SER A 74 5.87 6.36 11.15
C SER A 74 7.26 6.23 11.77
N ALA A 75 8.18 5.52 11.11
CA ALA A 75 9.57 5.48 11.53
C ALA A 75 10.18 6.89 11.56
N MET A 76 9.87 7.70 10.56
CA MET A 76 10.37 9.06 10.43
C MET A 76 9.82 10.03 11.48
N ASP A 77 8.53 9.94 11.80
CA ASP A 77 7.94 10.70 12.91
C ASP A 77 8.62 10.36 14.24
N GLY A 78 8.90 9.07 14.49
CA GLY A 78 9.62 8.61 15.68
C GLY A 78 11.01 9.23 15.80
N GLU A 79 11.81 9.16 14.72
CA GLU A 79 13.16 9.74 14.69
C GLU A 79 13.14 11.27 14.83
N LEU A 80 12.19 11.97 14.19
CA LEU A 80 12.02 13.42 14.37
C LEU A 80 11.59 13.78 15.80
N GLY A 81 10.81 12.92 16.45
CA GLY A 81 10.50 13.01 17.88
C GLY A 81 11.76 12.91 18.74
N ASN A 82 12.68 11.99 18.41
CA ASN A 82 13.98 11.89 19.09
C ASN A 82 14.83 13.15 18.90
N VAL A 83 14.89 13.71 17.69
CA VAL A 83 15.57 15.00 17.45
C VAL A 83 14.97 16.12 18.29
N THR A 84 13.63 16.19 18.36
CA THR A 84 12.92 17.19 19.16
C THR A 84 13.30 17.10 20.64
N ASN A 85 13.36 15.88 21.20
CA ASN A 85 13.79 15.65 22.58
C ASN A 85 15.25 16.05 22.81
N VAL A 86 16.14 15.76 21.87
CA VAL A 86 17.54 16.17 21.95
C VAL A 86 17.65 17.70 21.95
N LEU A 87 16.90 18.41 21.10
CA LEU A 87 16.91 19.87 21.07
C LEU A 87 16.33 20.50 22.34
N HIS A 88 15.28 19.92 22.92
CA HIS A 88 14.82 20.31 24.25
C HIS A 88 15.93 20.16 25.30
N ARG A 89 16.68 19.06 25.27
CA ARG A 89 17.80 18.86 26.20
C ARG A 89 18.92 19.88 25.98
N VAL A 90 19.31 20.14 24.73
CA VAL A 90 20.30 21.19 24.40
C VAL A 90 19.83 22.55 24.91
N ARG A 91 18.55 22.87 24.75
CA ARG A 91 17.96 24.11 25.25
C ARG A 91 18.00 24.20 26.78
N GLU A 92 17.65 23.13 27.49
CA GLU A 92 17.74 23.06 28.96
C GLU A 92 19.16 23.31 29.45
N LEU A 93 20.15 22.63 28.86
CA LEU A 93 21.56 22.80 29.19
C LEU A 93 22.06 24.20 28.87
N THR A 94 21.60 24.79 27.76
CA THR A 94 21.91 26.17 27.38
C THR A 94 21.33 27.16 28.38
N LEU A 95 20.08 26.97 28.81
CA LEU A 95 19.45 27.78 29.87
C LEU A 95 20.17 27.64 31.21
N GLN A 96 20.51 26.41 31.59
CA GLN A 96 21.27 26.14 32.80
C GLN A 96 22.60 26.89 32.75
N ALA A 97 23.37 26.75 31.66
CA ALA A 97 24.64 27.41 31.48
C ALA A 97 24.55 28.94 31.30
N SER A 98 23.40 29.46 30.87
CA SER A 98 23.13 30.90 30.77
C SER A 98 23.05 31.59 32.13
N ASN A 99 22.90 30.83 33.22
CA ASN A 99 22.90 31.40 34.57
C ASN A 99 24.29 31.94 34.96
N ASP A 100 24.37 33.23 35.31
CA ASP A 100 25.62 33.95 35.60
C ASP A 100 26.35 33.44 36.86
N THR A 101 25.69 32.64 37.68
CA THR A 101 26.29 32.00 38.87
C THR A 101 27.13 30.77 38.54
N ASN A 102 27.03 30.21 37.33
CA ASN A 102 27.82 29.05 36.93
C ASN A 102 29.26 29.43 36.65
N ASN A 103 30.19 28.73 37.30
CA ASN A 103 31.61 28.94 37.09
C ASN A 103 32.04 28.39 35.70
N PRO A 104 33.20 28.83 35.16
CA PRO A 104 33.68 28.35 33.87
C PRO A 104 33.95 26.83 33.81
N SER A 105 34.20 26.17 34.95
CA SER A 105 34.40 24.71 35.01
C SER A 105 33.08 23.96 34.84
N ASP A 106 31.98 24.47 35.41
CA ASP A 106 30.65 23.89 35.30
C ASP A 106 30.14 23.99 33.86
N ARG A 107 30.41 25.13 33.20
CA ARG A 107 30.10 25.33 31.77
C ARG A 107 30.84 24.33 30.88
N LYS A 108 32.11 24.04 31.16
CA LYS A 108 32.88 23.00 30.45
C LYS A 108 32.31 21.60 30.65
N ASN A 109 31.84 21.27 31.85
CA ASN A 109 31.19 19.98 32.10
C ASN A 109 29.86 19.85 31.31
N ILE A 110 29.08 20.94 31.24
CA ILE A 110 27.86 20.99 30.40
C ILE A 110 28.21 20.84 28.92
N ALA A 111 29.33 21.42 28.45
CA ALA A 111 29.77 21.29 27.07
C ALA A 111 30.00 19.83 26.64
N VAL A 112 30.53 18.98 27.54
CA VAL A 112 30.71 17.54 27.28
C VAL A 112 29.37 16.85 27.02
N GLU A 113 28.32 17.24 27.75
CA GLU A 113 26.98 16.70 27.52
C GLU A 113 26.41 17.20 26.18
N VAL A 114 26.57 18.48 25.85
CA VAL A 114 26.14 19.05 24.56
C VAL A 114 26.85 18.36 23.37
N ARG A 115 28.15 18.06 23.50
CA ARG A 115 28.90 17.28 22.49
C ARG A 115 28.29 15.90 22.24
N SER A 116 27.95 15.18 23.31
CA SER A 116 27.28 13.87 23.20
C SER A 116 25.93 13.97 22.48
N LEU A 117 25.20 15.08 22.67
CA LEU A 117 23.93 15.32 21.98
C LEU A 117 24.13 15.55 20.47
N ILE A 118 25.23 16.17 20.03
CA ILE A 118 25.58 16.29 18.60
C ILE A 118 25.72 14.90 17.98
N ASP A 119 26.46 14.00 18.63
CA ASP A 119 26.65 12.62 18.16
C ASP A 119 25.31 11.87 18.10
N GLN A 120 24.42 12.09 19.07
CA GLN A 120 23.08 11.50 19.07
C GLN A 120 22.24 11.99 17.88
N VAL A 121 22.22 13.30 17.57
CA VAL A 121 21.53 13.81 16.38
C VAL A 121 22.15 13.23 15.10
N GLY A 122 23.48 13.08 15.05
CA GLY A 122 24.17 12.45 13.93
C GLY A 122 23.77 10.99 13.72
N ASN A 123 23.61 10.24 14.82
CA ASN A 123 23.12 8.86 14.77
C ASN A 123 21.67 8.78 14.30
N ILE A 124 20.80 9.67 14.76
CA ILE A 124 19.39 9.76 14.32
C ILE A 124 19.32 10.10 12.82
N ALA A 125 20.15 11.03 12.36
CA ALA A 125 20.24 11.38 10.94
C ALA A 125 20.69 10.18 10.07
N ASN A 126 21.45 9.25 10.65
CA ASN A 126 21.94 8.03 10.03
C ASN A 126 21.07 6.79 10.34
N THR A 127 19.85 6.95 10.86
CA THR A 127 18.95 5.81 11.12
C THR A 127 18.61 5.11 9.81
N ALA A 128 18.92 3.81 9.74
CA ALA A 128 18.64 2.94 8.60
C ALA A 128 17.26 2.31 8.72
N TYR A 129 16.51 2.29 7.62
CA TYR A 129 15.22 1.63 7.51
C TYR A 129 15.16 0.80 6.22
N GLY A 130 15.09 -0.53 6.37
CA GLY A 130 15.14 -1.45 5.24
C GLY A 130 16.50 -1.43 4.54
N SER A 131 16.52 -1.07 3.26
CA SER A 131 17.73 -1.06 2.42
C SER A 131 18.40 0.31 2.29
N GLY A 132 17.96 1.33 3.04
CA GLY A 132 18.59 2.64 2.99
C GLY A 132 18.34 3.49 4.23
N TYR A 133 18.76 4.75 4.17
CA TYR A 133 18.60 5.70 5.27
C TYR A 133 17.28 6.44 5.18
N LEU A 134 16.70 6.74 6.35
CA LEU A 134 15.38 7.35 6.45
C LEU A 134 15.35 8.76 5.86
N PHE A 135 16.44 9.52 6.07
CA PHE A 135 16.57 10.91 5.66
C PHE A 135 17.42 11.14 4.40
N SER A 136 17.92 10.10 3.71
CA SER A 136 18.81 10.26 2.54
C SER A 136 18.10 10.53 1.20
N GLY A 137 16.82 10.89 1.24
CA GLY A 137 16.05 11.19 0.02
C GLY A 137 15.89 9.96 -0.87
N THR A 138 16.36 10.05 -2.12
CA THR A 138 16.40 8.91 -3.06
C THR A 138 17.74 8.20 -3.12
N ASP A 139 18.79 8.74 -2.49
CA ASP A 139 20.10 8.10 -2.40
C ASP A 139 20.17 7.21 -1.16
N LEU A 140 19.65 5.99 -1.29
CA LEU A 140 19.57 5.02 -0.18
C LEU A 140 20.95 4.55 0.33
N ASN A 141 22.03 4.78 -0.43
CA ASN A 141 23.37 4.24 -0.15
C ASN A 141 24.33 5.23 0.52
N THR A 142 23.95 6.51 0.64
CA THR A 142 24.81 7.55 1.25
C THR A 142 24.29 7.92 2.62
N GLN A 143 25.16 7.86 3.63
CA GLN A 143 24.85 8.33 4.97
C GLN A 143 24.62 9.85 4.95
N PRO A 144 23.48 10.34 5.46
CA PRO A 144 23.19 11.77 5.53
C PRO A 144 24.19 12.57 6.36
N TYR A 145 24.80 11.96 7.37
CA TYR A 145 25.75 12.60 8.27
C TYR A 145 27.06 11.81 8.35
N GLN A 146 28.18 12.44 7.96
CA GLN A 146 29.51 11.84 8.06
C GLN A 146 30.55 12.89 8.45
N ASN A 147 31.52 12.50 9.30
CA ASN A 147 32.65 13.33 9.70
C ASN A 147 32.25 14.72 10.25
N GLY A 148 31.18 14.79 11.04
CA GLY A 148 30.76 16.05 11.66
C GLY A 148 29.92 16.97 10.76
N ALA A 149 29.66 16.58 9.52
CA ALA A 149 28.97 17.42 8.53
C ALA A 149 27.84 16.67 7.80
N LEU A 150 26.83 17.43 7.42
CA LEU A 150 25.78 16.97 6.52
C LEU A 150 26.35 16.76 5.12
N GLN A 151 26.12 15.57 4.58
CA GLN A 151 26.46 15.28 3.20
C GLN A 151 25.36 15.83 2.26
N PRO A 152 25.72 16.30 1.06
CA PRO A 152 24.73 16.74 0.09
C PRO A 152 23.88 15.54 -0.34
N SER A 153 22.67 15.45 0.21
CA SER A 153 21.63 14.53 -0.22
C SER A 153 20.92 15.12 -1.44
N ASN A 154 20.44 14.26 -2.35
CA ASN A 154 19.53 14.74 -3.38
C ASN A 154 18.25 15.31 -2.75
N THR A 155 17.69 16.33 -3.41
CA THR A 155 16.43 16.98 -3.06
C THR A 155 15.21 16.28 -3.67
N ILE A 156 15.42 15.13 -4.33
CA ILE A 156 14.36 14.38 -4.98
C ILE A 156 13.55 13.67 -3.90
N VAL A 157 12.25 13.93 -3.90
CA VAL A 157 11.32 13.34 -2.92
C VAL A 157 10.94 11.94 -3.39
N LYS A 158 11.00 10.96 -2.48
CA LYS A 158 10.43 9.63 -2.72
C LYS A 158 8.91 9.75 -2.80
N GLU A 159 8.35 9.36 -3.94
CA GLU A 159 6.92 9.36 -4.20
C GLU A 159 6.34 7.96 -4.04
N TRP A 160 5.25 7.84 -3.30
CA TRP A 160 4.48 6.61 -3.19
C TRP A 160 3.32 6.67 -4.17
N ASN A 161 3.29 5.73 -5.12
CA ASN A 161 2.18 5.60 -6.05
C ASN A 161 1.01 4.92 -5.34
N VAL A 162 -0.05 5.69 -5.06
CA VAL A 162 -1.22 5.27 -4.28
C VAL A 162 -2.49 5.10 -5.12
N GLY A 163 -2.36 5.16 -6.45
CA GLY A 163 -3.47 5.01 -7.39
C GLY A 163 -3.08 5.38 -8.82
N GLN A 164 -4.03 5.27 -9.75
CA GLN A 164 -3.83 5.78 -11.12
C GLN A 164 -3.62 7.30 -11.10
N GLY A 165 -2.39 7.73 -11.30
CA GLY A 165 -2.01 9.16 -11.38
C GLY A 165 -2.02 9.91 -10.05
N LEU A 166 -2.17 9.23 -8.91
CA LEU A 166 -2.07 9.84 -7.59
C LEU A 166 -0.77 9.38 -6.92
N SER A 167 0.16 10.32 -6.71
CA SER A 167 1.35 10.10 -5.91
C SER A 167 1.30 10.93 -4.63
N VAL A 168 1.64 10.32 -3.50
CA VAL A 168 1.84 11.02 -2.24
C VAL A 168 3.33 11.20 -2.05
N LYS A 169 3.77 12.45 -1.91
CA LYS A 169 5.15 12.80 -1.59
C LYS A 169 5.38 12.44 -0.12
N GLY A 170 6.12 11.37 0.13
CA GLY A 170 6.21 10.77 1.47
C GLY A 170 7.39 11.25 2.32
N ASN A 171 8.43 11.86 1.73
CA ASN A 171 9.72 12.03 2.41
C ASN A 171 10.07 13.51 2.67
N VAL A 172 10.58 13.79 3.87
CA VAL A 172 11.37 14.97 4.22
C VAL A 172 12.87 14.61 4.24
N HIS A 173 13.65 15.17 3.33
CA HIS A 173 15.07 14.81 3.21
C HIS A 173 15.93 15.49 4.29
N ALA A 174 17.15 14.96 4.52
CA ALA A 174 18.06 15.41 5.57
C ALA A 174 18.43 16.89 5.47
N SER A 175 18.64 17.45 4.28
CA SER A 175 18.91 18.88 4.15
C SER A 175 17.69 19.76 4.48
N SER A 176 16.45 19.24 4.38
CA SER A 176 15.27 19.96 4.85
C SER A 176 15.19 19.93 6.37
N VAL A 177 15.45 18.80 7.03
CA VAL A 177 15.36 18.69 8.50
C VAL A 177 16.57 19.34 9.19
N PHE A 178 17.76 18.92 8.81
CA PHE A 178 19.00 19.24 9.52
C PHE A 178 19.78 20.38 8.87
N GLY A 179 19.57 20.63 7.57
CA GLY A 179 20.25 21.65 6.79
C GLY A 179 19.58 23.03 6.82
N PHE A 180 18.50 23.21 7.58
CA PHE A 180 17.84 24.49 7.75
C PHE A 180 18.77 25.50 8.43
N SER A 181 18.93 26.67 7.81
CA SER A 181 19.82 27.70 8.29
C SER A 181 19.07 28.69 9.18
N ALA A 182 19.33 28.63 10.49
CA ALA A 182 18.93 29.64 11.46
C ALA A 182 20.15 30.53 11.73
N ASP A 183 20.04 31.84 11.53
CA ASP A 183 21.14 32.80 11.67
C ASP A 183 22.42 32.43 10.88
N GLY A 184 22.25 31.80 9.72
CA GLY A 184 23.36 31.35 8.86
C GLY A 184 23.98 30.01 9.27
N LYS A 185 23.45 29.32 10.28
CA LYS A 185 23.96 28.03 10.79
C LYS A 185 22.92 26.91 10.70
N ASN A 186 23.37 25.73 10.29
CA ASN A 186 22.54 24.53 10.29
C ASN A 186 22.37 23.94 11.71
N LEU A 187 21.53 22.91 11.88
CA LEU A 187 21.25 22.32 13.19
C LEU A 187 22.52 21.89 13.93
N PHE A 188 23.41 21.19 13.23
CA PHE A 188 24.66 20.68 13.78
C PHE A 188 25.61 21.83 14.14
N GLU A 189 25.72 22.84 13.28
CA GLU A 189 26.51 24.04 13.52
C GLU A 189 25.98 24.87 14.70
N THR A 190 24.66 24.97 14.87
CA THR A 190 24.07 25.66 16.02
C THR A 190 24.46 24.96 17.33
N ILE A 191 24.33 23.64 17.42
CA ILE A 191 24.70 22.88 18.62
C ILE A 191 26.23 22.90 18.83
N GLU A 192 27.01 22.86 17.75
CA GLU A 192 28.48 22.98 17.81
C GLU A 192 28.91 24.33 18.35
N VAL A 193 28.29 25.44 17.92
CA VAL A 193 28.58 26.76 18.48
C VAL A 193 28.21 26.83 19.95
N VAL A 194 27.09 26.22 20.38
CA VAL A 194 26.75 26.13 21.81
C VAL A 194 27.85 25.41 22.58
N ALA A 195 28.31 24.25 22.10
CA ALA A 195 29.41 23.50 22.73
C ALA A 195 30.69 24.34 22.84
N GLN A 196 31.08 25.03 21.75
CA GLN A 196 32.29 25.86 21.73
C GLN A 196 32.20 27.08 22.68
N THR A 197 31.05 27.76 22.73
CA THR A 197 30.82 28.87 23.67
C THR A 197 30.92 28.39 25.12
N LEU A 198 30.40 27.20 25.42
CA LEU A 198 30.51 26.59 26.75
C LEU A 198 31.94 26.13 27.10
N GLU A 199 32.68 25.59 26.13
CA GLU A 199 34.10 25.22 26.28
C GLU A 199 34.98 26.45 26.59
N ASN A 200 34.66 27.59 26.00
CA ASN A 200 35.31 28.87 26.26
C ASN A 200 34.90 29.50 27.60
N GLY A 201 33.88 28.94 28.28
CA GLY A 201 33.35 29.45 29.55
C GLY A 201 32.48 30.70 29.40
N GLU A 202 32.00 30.99 28.18
CA GLU A 202 31.18 32.15 27.86
C GLU A 202 29.69 31.88 28.11
N ASN A 203 28.86 32.92 28.04
CA ASN A 203 27.41 32.80 28.19
C ASN A 203 26.73 32.46 26.86
N PRO A 204 26.09 31.27 26.72
CA PRO A 204 25.44 30.87 25.47
C PRO A 204 24.01 31.40 25.33
N GLY A 205 23.52 32.25 26.24
CA GLY A 205 22.14 32.72 26.26
C GLY A 205 21.66 33.40 24.96
N SER A 206 22.56 33.99 24.18
CA SER A 206 22.25 34.55 22.86
C SER A 206 21.86 33.50 21.81
N LEU A 207 22.27 32.24 22.00
CA LEU A 207 22.02 31.12 21.07
C LEU A 207 20.66 30.45 21.30
N LEU A 208 19.96 30.79 22.40
CA LEU A 208 18.64 30.21 22.71
C LEU A 208 17.62 30.48 21.61
N ASN A 209 17.64 31.67 21.01
CA ASN A 209 16.73 31.98 19.90
C ASN A 209 17.02 31.13 18.66
N SER A 210 18.29 30.88 18.34
CA SER A 210 18.66 30.02 17.22
C SER A 210 18.26 28.56 17.48
N ILE A 211 18.40 28.07 18.73
CA ILE A 211 17.91 26.73 19.13
C ILE A 211 16.39 26.64 18.99
N ASP A 212 15.66 27.67 19.44
CA ASP A 212 14.19 27.71 19.36
C ASP A 212 13.71 27.72 17.89
N GLN A 213 14.37 28.47 17.01
CA GLN A 213 14.09 28.44 15.57
C GLN A 213 14.34 27.06 14.94
N GLN A 214 15.43 26.40 15.31
CA GLN A 214 15.75 25.06 14.84
C GLN A 214 14.71 24.03 15.34
N LEU A 215 14.29 24.13 16.60
CA LEU A 215 13.25 23.30 17.20
C LEU A 215 11.91 23.46 16.47
N ASP A 216 11.48 24.71 16.24
CA ASP A 216 10.24 25.01 15.52
C ASP A 216 10.26 24.47 14.09
N HIS A 217 11.43 24.51 13.44
CA HIS A 217 11.59 23.95 12.11
C HIS A 217 11.48 22.43 12.09
N VAL A 218 12.12 21.71 13.03
CA VAL A 218 11.99 20.26 13.18
C VAL A 218 10.54 19.87 13.46
N ILE A 219 9.82 20.61 14.31
CA ILE A 219 8.39 20.40 14.57
C ILE A 219 7.56 20.61 13.29
N THR A 220 7.90 21.60 12.48
CA THR A 220 7.26 21.84 11.18
C THR A 220 7.49 20.67 10.23
N GLN A 221 8.71 20.16 10.12
CA GLN A 221 9.01 18.98 9.31
C GLN A 221 8.26 17.74 9.80
N ARG A 222 8.19 17.54 11.12
CA ARG A 222 7.40 16.46 11.74
C ARG A 222 5.91 16.58 11.42
N THR A 223 5.37 17.80 11.44
CA THR A 223 3.98 18.08 11.04
C THR A 223 3.72 17.69 9.59
N ILE A 224 4.66 17.99 8.68
CA ILE A 224 4.57 17.58 7.26
C ILE A 224 4.52 16.05 7.13
N VAL A 225 5.37 15.33 7.88
CA VAL A 225 5.34 13.85 7.91
C VAL A 225 3.99 13.33 8.41
N GLY A 226 3.44 13.94 9.46
CA GLY A 226 2.11 13.59 9.98
C GLY A 226 0.97 13.84 8.96
N ILE A 227 1.04 14.95 8.21
CA ILE A 227 0.09 15.21 7.10
C ILE A 227 0.21 14.13 6.03
N ASN A 228 1.42 13.76 5.64
CA ASN A 228 1.65 12.72 4.64
C ASN A 228 1.13 11.35 5.11
N GLN A 229 1.33 11.02 6.39
CA GLN A 229 0.78 9.80 6.97
C GLN A 229 -0.76 9.79 6.88
N ASN A 230 -1.43 10.89 7.25
CA ASN A 230 -2.89 11.00 7.11
C ASN A 230 -3.34 10.82 5.64
N MET A 231 -2.64 11.45 4.69
CA MET A 231 -2.93 11.29 3.26
C MET A 231 -2.80 9.83 2.79
N LEU A 232 -1.80 9.10 3.30
CA LEU A 232 -1.62 7.69 3.02
C LEU A 232 -2.72 6.83 3.66
N GLU A 233 -3.12 7.11 4.90
CA GLU A 233 -4.25 6.44 5.57
C GLU A 233 -5.57 6.65 4.82
N LEU A 234 -5.84 7.88 4.36
CA LEU A 234 -7.01 8.19 3.52
C LEU A 234 -6.96 7.43 2.19
N ALA A 235 -5.78 7.34 1.55
CA ALA A 235 -5.60 6.56 0.34
C ALA A 235 -5.83 5.06 0.59
N SER A 236 -5.33 4.52 1.71
CA SER A 236 -5.54 3.13 2.13
C SER A 236 -7.03 2.81 2.25
N ASN A 237 -7.78 3.63 2.99
CA ASN A 237 -9.22 3.48 3.17
C ASN A 237 -9.97 3.50 1.82
N LYS A 238 -9.58 4.40 0.91
CA LYS A 238 -10.17 4.48 -0.44
C LYS A 238 -9.86 3.25 -1.28
N LEU A 239 -8.63 2.74 -1.22
CA LEU A 239 -8.22 1.53 -1.93
C LEU A 239 -8.95 0.30 -1.40
N GLU A 240 -9.13 0.18 -0.08
CA GLU A 240 -9.91 -0.90 0.54
C GLU A 240 -11.38 -0.88 0.08
N GLN A 241 -12.02 0.28 0.08
CA GLN A 241 -13.38 0.44 -0.46
C GLN A 241 -13.46 0.06 -1.95
N SER A 242 -12.45 0.47 -2.73
CA SER A 242 -12.37 0.11 -4.16
C SER A 242 -12.16 -1.39 -4.36
N GLN A 243 -11.34 -2.04 -3.51
CA GLN A 243 -11.11 -3.47 -3.53
C GLN A 243 -12.40 -4.23 -3.24
N LEU A 244 -13.16 -3.82 -2.22
CA LEU A 244 -14.45 -4.42 -1.88
C LEU A 244 -15.46 -4.29 -3.02
N LEU A 245 -15.55 -3.09 -3.63
CA LEU A 245 -16.42 -2.86 -4.78
C LEU A 245 -16.03 -3.75 -5.96
N ASN A 246 -14.75 -3.79 -6.34
CA ASN A 246 -14.28 -4.61 -7.45
C ASN A 246 -14.48 -6.11 -7.19
N LYS A 247 -14.26 -6.59 -5.96
CA LYS A 247 -14.57 -7.98 -5.56
C LYS A 247 -16.06 -8.29 -5.72
N LYS A 248 -16.94 -7.38 -5.28
CA LYS A 248 -18.40 -7.54 -5.43
C LYS A 248 -18.82 -7.56 -6.91
N MET A 249 -18.26 -6.67 -7.73
CA MET A 249 -18.54 -6.63 -9.16
C MET A 249 -18.02 -7.87 -9.87
N LEU A 250 -16.81 -8.33 -9.51
CA LEU A 250 -16.24 -9.58 -10.01
C LEU A 250 -17.14 -10.76 -9.69
N SER A 251 -17.56 -10.91 -8.43
CA SER A 251 -18.49 -11.95 -7.98
C SER A 251 -19.81 -11.93 -8.76
N THR A 252 -20.38 -10.75 -8.99
CA THR A 252 -21.64 -10.60 -9.76
C THR A 252 -21.51 -11.08 -11.22
N VAL A 253 -20.31 -10.94 -11.79
CA VAL A 253 -20.04 -11.24 -13.20
C VAL A 253 -19.50 -12.66 -13.40
N GLU A 254 -18.71 -13.16 -12.45
CA GLU A 254 -17.96 -14.42 -12.56
C GLU A 254 -18.54 -15.55 -11.71
N ASP A 255 -19.19 -15.31 -10.57
CA ASP A 255 -19.60 -16.39 -9.67
C ASP A 255 -20.95 -17.01 -10.08
N THR A 256 -21.03 -18.34 -10.01
CA THR A 256 -22.25 -19.11 -10.19
C THR A 256 -23.04 -19.19 -8.88
N ASP A 257 -24.37 -19.02 -8.96
CA ASP A 257 -25.26 -19.48 -7.90
C ASP A 257 -25.34 -21.01 -7.95
N ILE A 258 -24.52 -21.66 -7.11
CA ILE A 258 -24.39 -23.12 -7.07
C ILE A 258 -25.73 -23.79 -6.73
N SER A 259 -26.55 -23.16 -5.88
CA SER A 259 -27.86 -23.70 -5.50
C SER A 259 -28.80 -23.75 -6.70
N LYS A 260 -28.84 -22.66 -7.48
CA LYS A 260 -29.62 -22.60 -8.71
C LYS A 260 -29.07 -23.56 -9.76
N ALA A 261 -27.76 -23.58 -9.99
CA ALA A 261 -27.12 -24.45 -10.96
C ALA A 261 -27.33 -25.94 -10.65
N PHE A 262 -27.25 -26.33 -9.37
CA PHE A 262 -27.52 -27.69 -8.92
C PHE A 262 -28.99 -28.08 -9.15
N THR A 263 -29.93 -27.19 -8.87
CA THR A 263 -31.36 -27.42 -9.12
C THR A 263 -31.64 -27.60 -10.62
N GLU A 264 -31.04 -26.76 -11.47
CA GLU A 264 -31.14 -26.88 -12.92
C GLU A 264 -30.51 -28.18 -13.44
N LEU A 265 -29.36 -28.58 -12.89
CA LEU A 265 -28.69 -29.84 -13.24
C LEU A 265 -29.59 -31.04 -12.92
N SER A 266 -30.12 -31.12 -11.70
CA SER A 266 -30.99 -32.22 -11.28
C SER A 266 -32.27 -32.29 -12.13
N SER A 267 -32.82 -31.14 -12.52
CA SER A 267 -33.94 -31.05 -13.46
C SER A 267 -33.57 -31.60 -14.85
N GLN A 268 -32.40 -31.24 -15.37
CA GLN A 268 -31.91 -31.74 -16.67
C GLN A 268 -31.63 -33.25 -16.65
N GLU A 269 -31.04 -33.78 -15.58
CA GLU A 269 -30.85 -35.22 -15.39
C GLU A 269 -32.19 -35.98 -15.43
N THR A 270 -33.19 -35.46 -14.70
CA THR A 270 -34.53 -36.04 -14.65
C THR A 270 -35.20 -36.00 -16.03
N LEU A 271 -35.11 -34.86 -16.73
CA LEU A 271 -35.66 -34.69 -18.08
C LEU A 271 -34.98 -35.59 -19.11
N LEU A 272 -33.66 -35.77 -19.02
CA LEU A 272 -32.90 -36.65 -19.90
C LEU A 272 -33.34 -38.11 -19.70
N GLN A 273 -33.47 -38.56 -18.44
CA GLN A 273 -33.95 -39.91 -18.12
C GLN A 273 -35.38 -40.15 -18.63
N ALA A 274 -36.28 -39.17 -18.46
CA ALA A 274 -37.64 -39.23 -19.00
C ALA A 274 -37.65 -39.26 -20.53
N SER A 275 -36.82 -38.43 -21.18
CA SER A 275 -36.70 -38.34 -22.64
C SER A 275 -36.15 -39.63 -23.25
N LEU A 276 -35.14 -40.25 -22.64
CA LEU A 276 -34.62 -41.56 -23.05
C LEU A 276 -35.70 -42.65 -22.96
N SER A 277 -36.48 -42.63 -21.87
CA SER A 277 -37.59 -43.56 -21.67
C SER A 277 -38.71 -43.39 -22.71
N ALA A 278 -39.04 -42.14 -23.06
CA ALA A 278 -40.03 -41.83 -24.10
C ALA A 278 -39.52 -42.13 -25.52
N GLY A 279 -38.26 -41.78 -25.82
CA GLY A 279 -37.60 -42.05 -27.09
C GLY A 279 -37.47 -43.55 -27.38
N GLY A 280 -37.15 -44.34 -26.35
CA GLY A 280 -37.14 -45.80 -26.45
C GLY A 280 -38.48 -46.39 -26.89
N LYS A 281 -39.60 -45.86 -26.38
CA LYS A 281 -40.95 -46.27 -26.79
C LYS A 281 -41.29 -45.86 -28.23
N ILE A 282 -40.94 -44.63 -28.63
CA ILE A 282 -41.20 -44.10 -29.98
C ILE A 282 -40.39 -44.86 -31.04
N LEU A 283 -39.12 -45.17 -30.76
CA LEU A 283 -38.26 -45.91 -31.69
C LEU A 283 -38.69 -47.38 -31.81
N GLN A 284 -39.10 -48.03 -30.71
CA GLN A 284 -39.61 -49.41 -30.72
C GLN A 284 -40.93 -49.56 -31.50
N GLN A 285 -41.89 -48.63 -31.35
CA GLN A 285 -43.16 -48.68 -32.10
C GLN A 285 -42.93 -48.56 -33.62
N SER A 286 -41.99 -47.73 -34.05
CA SER A 286 -41.72 -47.51 -35.48
C SER A 286 -41.08 -48.70 -36.20
N LEU A 287 -40.26 -49.50 -35.50
CA LEU A 287 -39.65 -50.71 -36.06
C LEU A 287 -40.67 -51.83 -36.20
N ALA A 288 -41.61 -51.95 -35.25
CA ALA A 288 -42.70 -52.91 -35.32
C ALA A 288 -43.72 -52.60 -36.42
N ASP A 289 -43.99 -51.31 -36.69
CA ASP A 289 -44.86 -50.87 -37.80
C ASP A 289 -44.17 -50.94 -39.17
N PHE A 290 -42.83 -50.91 -39.25
CA PHE A 290 -42.09 -51.06 -40.51
C PHE A 290 -41.96 -52.53 -40.97
N LEU A 291 -42.18 -53.48 -40.05
CA LEU A 291 -42.15 -54.93 -40.30
C LEU A 291 -43.55 -55.54 -40.54
N ARG A 292 -44.58 -54.71 -40.67
CA ARG A 292 -45.94 -55.09 -41.11
C ARG A 292 -46.21 -54.57 -42.51
#